data_AF-A0A5B2TLN2-F1
#
_entry.id   AF-A0A5B2TLN2-F1
#
_cell.length_a   1.000
_cell.length_b   1.000
_cell.length_c   1.000
_cell.angle_alpha   90.00
_cell.angle_beta   90.00
_cell.angle_gamma   90.00
#
_symmetry.space_group_name_H-M   'P 1'
#
loop_
_entity.id
_entity.type
_entity.pdbx_description
1 polymer ?
#
loop_
_entity_poly.entity_id
_entity_poly.type
_entity_poly.pdbx_seq_one_letter_code
_entity_poly.pdbx_strand_id
1 'polypeptide(L)'
;MNPRSDDRPVLDMTPEGEFRGPTPRPTTWLDRLLVRLGGAAALVTILAVGVVVAALAVAFFAIAVPVALLAGLIAFGSLWWRARRAGAGTRVFTMGMRR
;
A
#
# COMPACT_ATOMS: atom_id res chain seq x y z
N MET A 1 43.37 -49.09 -12.30
CA MET A 1 43.50 -47.64 -12.61
C MET A 1 42.14 -47.08 -12.97
N ASN A 2 41.71 -45.97 -12.35
CA ASN A 2 40.42 -45.32 -12.63
C ASN A 2 40.69 -43.93 -13.24
N PRO A 3 40.33 -43.65 -14.50
CA PRO A 3 40.80 -42.48 -15.26
C PRO A 3 39.97 -41.18 -15.04
N ARG A 4 39.48 -40.92 -13.82
CA ARG A 4 38.56 -39.79 -13.53
C ARG A 4 39.10 -38.75 -12.55
N SER A 5 40.43 -38.63 -12.42
CA SER A 5 41.05 -37.72 -11.45
C SER A 5 41.48 -36.35 -11.99
N ASP A 6 41.38 -36.10 -13.30
CA ASP A 6 41.93 -34.87 -13.92
C ASP A 6 40.93 -33.72 -14.09
N ASP A 7 39.67 -33.87 -13.69
CA ASP A 7 38.67 -32.79 -13.79
C ASP A 7 38.55 -32.01 -12.46
N ARG A 8 39.69 -31.71 -11.82
CA ARG A 8 39.69 -30.75 -10.71
C ARG A 8 39.77 -29.34 -11.29
N PRO A 9 38.79 -28.46 -11.01
CA PRO A 9 38.88 -27.07 -11.40
C PRO A 9 40.15 -26.45 -10.82
N VAL A 10 41.08 -26.07 -11.69
CA VAL A 10 42.27 -25.30 -11.29
C VAL A 10 41.76 -23.91 -10.90
N LEU A 11 41.93 -23.56 -9.64
CA LEU A 11 41.60 -22.24 -9.11
C LEU A 11 42.49 -21.20 -9.80
N ASP A 12 41.92 -20.45 -10.74
CA ASP A 12 42.62 -19.40 -11.46
C ASP A 12 42.80 -18.17 -10.55
N MET A 13 43.93 -18.15 -9.86
CA MET A 13 44.36 -17.10 -8.95
C MET A 13 45.48 -16.27 -9.58
N THR A 14 45.56 -14.99 -9.19
CA THR A 14 46.75 -14.17 -9.41
C THR A 14 47.91 -14.71 -8.55
N PRO A 15 49.17 -14.39 -8.89
CA PRO A 15 50.33 -14.76 -8.07
C PRO A 15 50.24 -14.31 -6.60
N GLU A 16 49.42 -13.30 -6.34
CA GLU A 16 49.15 -12.69 -5.03
C GLU A 16 48.00 -13.38 -4.28
N GLY A 17 47.39 -14.42 -4.86
CA GLY A 17 46.33 -15.22 -4.25
C GLY A 17 44.91 -14.65 -4.44
N GLU A 18 44.72 -13.64 -5.28
CA GLU A 18 43.38 -13.15 -5.61
C GLU A 18 42.77 -14.01 -6.71
N PHE A 19 41.52 -14.43 -6.53
CA PHE A 19 40.77 -15.09 -7.61
C PHE A 19 40.61 -14.12 -8.77
N ARG A 20 40.88 -14.57 -10.00
CA ARG A 20 40.50 -13.78 -11.17
C ARG A 20 38.98 -13.64 -11.14
N GLY A 21 38.51 -12.40 -10.98
CA GLY A 21 37.09 -12.08 -11.05
C GLY A 21 36.51 -12.54 -12.39
N PRO A 22 35.21 -12.87 -12.44
CA PRO A 22 34.56 -13.28 -13.69
C PRO A 22 34.85 -12.22 -14.75
N THR A 23 35.41 -12.65 -15.89
CA THR A 23 35.63 -11.76 -17.03
C THR A 23 34.30 -11.08 -17.38
N PRO A 24 34.28 -9.75 -17.60
CA PRO A 24 33.06 -9.05 -17.96
C PRO A 24 32.42 -9.72 -19.17
N ARG A 25 31.27 -10.38 -18.97
CA ARG A 25 30.55 -10.99 -20.08
C ARG A 25 30.08 -9.88 -21.01
N PRO A 26 30.28 -10.00 -22.33
CA PRO A 26 29.78 -9.01 -23.26
C PRO A 26 28.26 -8.96 -23.13
N THR A 27 27.74 -7.82 -22.64
CA THR A 27 26.30 -7.58 -22.57
C THR A 27 25.68 -7.78 -23.94
N THR A 28 24.79 -8.75 -24.05
CA THR A 28 24.11 -9.05 -25.30
C THR A 28 22.98 -8.05 -25.54
N TRP A 29 22.51 -7.95 -26.78
CA TRP A 29 21.33 -7.14 -27.11
C TRP A 29 20.06 -7.65 -26.39
N LEU A 30 20.00 -8.96 -26.12
CA LEU A 30 18.93 -9.60 -25.35
C LEU A 30 18.89 -9.08 -23.91
N ASP A 31 20.05 -8.94 -23.25
CA ASP A 31 20.12 -8.42 -21.88
C ASP A 31 19.56 -7.01 -21.79
N ARG A 32 19.82 -6.16 -22.79
CA ARG A 32 19.24 -4.80 -22.86
C ARG A 32 17.73 -4.84 -23.02
N LEU A 33 17.23 -5.76 -23.84
CA LEU A 33 15.79 -5.93 -24.04
C LEU A 33 15.11 -6.41 -22.76
N LEU A 34 15.70 -7.38 -22.06
CA LEU A 34 15.21 -7.92 -20.79
C LEU A 34 15.20 -6.87 -19.69
N VAL A 35 16.25 -6.06 -19.57
CA VAL A 35 16.29 -4.95 -18.60
C VAL A 35 15.18 -3.95 -18.89
N ARG A 36 14.95 -3.61 -20.16
CA ARG A 36 13.92 -2.64 -20.55
C ARG A 36 12.50 -3.18 -20.36
N LEU A 37 12.27 -4.44 -20.69
CA LEU A 37 11.01 -5.15 -20.44
C LEU A 37 10.74 -5.31 -18.94
N GLY A 38 11.74 -5.69 -18.16
CA GLY A 38 11.65 -5.78 -16.70
C GLY A 38 11.32 -4.44 -16.06
N GLY A 39 11.98 -3.36 -16.50
CA GLY A 39 11.68 -2.01 -16.06
C GLY A 39 10.25 -1.56 -16.42
N ALA A 40 9.81 -1.82 -17.65
CA ALA A 40 8.45 -1.52 -18.09
C ALA A 40 7.40 -2.32 -17.30
N ALA A 41 7.64 -3.62 -17.09
CA ALA A 41 6.76 -4.48 -16.31
C ALA A 41 6.65 -4.02 -14.86
N ALA A 42 7.78 -3.63 -14.24
CA ALA A 42 7.77 -3.07 -12.89
C ALA A 42 6.93 -1.78 -12.81
N LEU A 43 7.10 -0.87 -13.78
CA LEU A 43 6.32 0.36 -13.84
C LEU A 43 4.81 0.09 -14.00
N VAL A 44 4.45 -0.81 -14.92
CA VAL A 44 3.05 -1.22 -15.12
C VAL A 44 2.47 -1.84 -13.85
N THR A 45 3.25 -2.65 -13.13
CA THR A 45 2.82 -3.28 -11.88
C THR A 45 2.54 -2.23 -10.81
N ILE A 46 3.44 -1.25 -10.64
CA ILE A 46 3.22 -0.13 -9.70
C ILE A 46 1.95 0.64 -10.07
N LEU A 47 1.76 0.92 -11.35
CA LEU A 47 0.57 1.63 -11.83
C LEU A 47 -0.72 0.84 -11.56
N ALA A 48 -0.71 -0.46 -11.84
CA ALA A 48 -1.85 -1.35 -11.60
C ALA A 48 -2.22 -1.40 -10.12
N VAL A 49 -1.23 -1.54 -9.22
CA VAL A 49 -1.45 -1.49 -7.77
C VAL A 49 -2.05 -0.15 -7.37
N GLY A 50 -1.53 0.96 -7.88
CA GLY A 50 -2.07 2.30 -7.62
C GLY A 50 -3.54 2.44 -8.04
N VAL A 51 -3.89 1.92 -9.22
CA VAL A 51 -5.27 1.94 -9.71
C VAL A 51 -6.20 1.10 -8.81
N VAL A 52 -5.75 -0.07 -8.36
CA VAL A 52 -6.53 -0.91 -7.44
C VAL A 52 -6.79 -0.18 -6.12
N VAL A 53 -5.76 0.44 -5.53
CA VAL A 53 -5.90 1.21 -4.29
C VAL A 53 -6.86 2.40 -4.49
N ALA A 54 -6.75 3.11 -5.61
CA ALA A 54 -7.64 4.21 -5.93
C ALA A 54 -9.10 3.74 -6.08
N ALA A 55 -9.33 2.62 -6.77
CA ALA A 55 -10.66 2.04 -6.92
C ALA A 55 -11.28 1.64 -5.57
N LEU A 56 -10.49 1.04 -4.68
CA LEU A 56 -10.92 0.69 -3.33
C LEU A 56 -11.28 1.94 -2.51
N ALA A 57 -10.49 3.01 -2.61
CA ALA A 57 -10.78 4.27 -1.94
C ALA A 57 -12.11 4.87 -2.44
N VAL A 58 -12.31 4.91 -3.77
CA VAL A 58 -13.57 5.39 -4.36
C VAL A 58 -14.75 4.54 -3.90
N ALA A 59 -14.63 3.22 -3.91
CA ALA A 59 -15.67 2.31 -3.43
C ALA A 59 -16.02 2.56 -1.95
N PHE A 60 -14.99 2.75 -1.10
CA PHE A 60 -15.18 3.09 0.30
C PHE A 60 -15.92 4.42 0.46
N PHE A 61 -15.52 5.47 -0.24
CA PHE A 61 -16.21 6.77 -0.18
C PHE A 61 -17.65 6.70 -0.70
N ALA A 62 -17.89 5.94 -1.77
CA ALA A 62 -19.22 5.75 -2.33
C ALA A 62 -20.22 5.17 -1.31
N ILE A 63 -19.73 4.35 -0.38
CA ILE A 63 -20.54 3.76 0.71
C ILE A 63 -20.51 4.63 1.96
N ALA A 64 -19.34 5.12 2.36
CA ALA A 64 -19.17 5.87 3.60
C ALA A 64 -19.93 7.20 3.60
N VAL A 65 -19.95 7.92 2.48
CA VAL A 65 -20.63 9.21 2.35
C VAL A 65 -22.14 9.10 2.61
N PRO A 66 -22.93 8.24 1.92
CA PRO A 66 -24.35 8.15 2.19
C PRO A 66 -24.66 7.66 3.61
N VAL A 67 -23.85 6.74 4.15
CA VAL A 67 -24.01 6.28 5.54
C VAL A 67 -23.76 7.42 6.53
N ALA A 68 -22.70 8.20 6.33
CA ALA A 68 -22.39 9.35 7.19
C ALA A 68 -23.50 10.42 7.12
N LEU A 69 -24.06 10.67 5.93
CA LEU A 69 -25.19 11.59 5.76
C LEU A 69 -26.43 11.11 6.52
N LEU A 70 -26.80 9.83 6.39
CA LEU A 70 -27.92 9.23 7.11
C LEU A 70 -27.71 9.30 8.63
N ALA A 71 -26.53 8.91 9.10
CA ALA A 71 -26.17 8.97 10.52
C ALA A 71 -26.25 10.41 11.05
N GLY A 72 -25.73 11.37 10.29
CA GLY A 72 -25.81 12.79 10.60
C GLY A 72 -27.26 13.29 10.68
N LEU A 73 -28.10 12.89 9.74
CA LEU A 73 -29.52 13.27 9.72
C LEU A 73 -30.29 12.67 10.91
N ILE A 74 -30.03 11.40 11.24
CA ILE A 74 -30.64 10.73 12.40
C ILE A 74 -30.18 11.39 13.70
N ALA A 75 -28.88 11.68 13.84
CA ALA A 75 -28.34 12.36 15.01
C ALA A 75 -28.94 13.75 15.17
N PHE A 76 -29.02 14.52 14.07
CA PHE A 76 -29.64 15.84 14.06
C PHE A 76 -31.12 15.78 14.45
N GLY A 77 -31.90 14.88 13.82
CA GLY A 77 -33.31 14.69 14.14
C GLY A 77 -33.55 14.28 15.59
N SER A 78 -32.70 13.40 16.12
CA SER A 78 -32.75 12.97 17.53
C SER A 78 -32.48 14.12 18.49
N LEU A 79 -31.45 14.93 18.20
CA LEU A 79 -31.10 16.09 19.02
C LEU A 79 -32.19 17.17 18.96
N TRP A 80 -32.74 17.42 17.77
CA TRP A 80 -33.83 18.38 17.57
C TRP A 80 -35.10 17.97 18.30
N TRP A 81 -35.47 16.69 18.23
CA TRP A 81 -36.62 16.17 18.96
C TRP A 81 -36.44 16.26 20.47
N ARG A 82 -35.22 15.99 20.96
CA ARG A 82 -34.88 16.18 22.38
C ARG A 82 -34.91 17.66 22.77
N ALA A 83 -34.38 18.56 21.95
CA ALA A 83 -34.41 20.01 22.20
C ALA A 83 -35.84 20.55 22.23
N ARG A 84 -36.73 20.06 21.36
CA ARG A 84 -38.17 20.41 21.40
C ARG A 84 -38.86 19.92 22.68
N ARG A 85 -38.53 18.72 23.15
CA ARG A 85 -39.04 18.21 24.44
C ARG A 85 -38.41 18.92 25.63
N ALA A 86 -37.14 19.31 25.52
CA ALA A 86 -36.48 20.15 26.51
C ALA A 86 -37.12 21.55 26.55
N GLY A 87 -37.60 22.12 25.45
CA GLY A 87 -38.38 23.36 25.45
C GLY A 87 -39.67 23.33 26.29
N ALA A 88 -40.20 22.14 26.60
CA ALA A 88 -41.28 21.97 27.59
C ALA A 88 -40.77 21.82 29.04
N GLY A 89 -39.49 21.48 29.25
CA GLY A 89 -38.83 21.29 30.55
C GLY A 89 -37.81 22.37 30.95
N THR A 90 -37.36 23.25 30.05
CA THR A 90 -36.39 24.33 30.33
C THR A 90 -37.01 25.43 31.20
N ARG A 91 -38.36 25.50 31.26
CA ARG A 91 -39.05 26.34 32.26
C ARG A 91 -38.97 25.79 33.69
N VAL A 92 -38.63 24.52 33.89
CA VAL A 92 -38.59 23.89 35.21
C VAL A 92 -37.17 23.94 35.81
N PHE A 93 -36.12 23.81 35.00
CA PHE A 93 -34.74 23.76 35.50
C PHE A 93 -34.13 25.11 35.90
N THR A 94 -34.68 26.25 35.46
CA THR A 94 -34.23 27.57 35.93
C THR A 94 -34.89 28.03 37.24
N MET A 95 -35.88 27.28 37.76
CA MET A 95 -36.57 27.60 39.02
C MET A 95 -36.05 26.80 40.23
N GLY A 96 -34.82 26.27 40.16
CA GLY A 96 -34.17 25.48 41.21
C GLY A 96 -32.90 26.10 41.80
N MET A 97 -32.56 27.35 41.48
CA MET A 97 -31.40 28.09 42.05
C MET A 97 -31.83 29.41 42.69
N ARG A 98 -32.75 29.32 43.65
CA ARG A 98 -33.01 30.38 44.64
C ARG A 98 -33.36 29.72 45.98
N ARG A 99 -32.33 29.28 46.71
CA ARG A 99 -32.29 29.26 48.18
C ARG A 99 -30.85 29.41 48.61
#